data_AF-A0A354TN98-F1
#
_entry.id   AF-A0A354TN98-F1
#
_cell.length_a   1.000
_cell.length_b   1.000
_cell.length_c   1.000
_cell.angle_alpha   90.00
_cell.angle_beta   90.00
_cell.angle_gamma   90.00
#
_symmetry.space_group_name_H-M   'P 1'
#
loop_
_entity.id
_entity.type
_entity.pdbx_description
1 polymer ?
#
loop_
_entity_poly.entity_id
_entity_poly.type
_entity_poly.pdbx_seq_one_letter_code
_entity_poly.pdbx_strand_id
1 'polypeptide(L)' 'IRVTLGRNAEDGLSLKPLDNQSSGVGASLSVADGLAIIPPHTAVAEGDKLRYLSFAELTN' A
#
# COMPACT_ATOMS: atom_id res chain seq x y z
N ILE A 1 5.59 -2.06 -0.90
CA ILE A 1 5.59 -0.97 0.11
C ILE A 1 4.29 -1.03 0.92
N ARG A 2 4.30 -0.65 2.20
CA ARG A 2 3.09 -0.65 3.07
C ARG A 2 2.19 0.53 2.75
N VAL A 3 0.89 0.28 2.62
CA VAL A 3 -0.11 1.28 2.23
C VAL A 3 -1.38 1.16 3.05
N THR A 4 -2.14 2.25 3.13
CA THR A 4 -3.54 2.25 3.54
C THR A 4 -4.45 2.48 2.32
N LEU A 5 -5.68 1.98 2.40
CA LEU A 5 -6.72 2.18 1.40
C LEU A 5 -7.48 3.47 1.68
N GLY A 6 -7.60 4.30 0.66
CA GLY A 6 -8.52 5.44 0.63
C GLY A 6 -9.61 5.24 -0.42
N ARG A 7 -10.66 6.05 -0.34
CA ARG A 7 -11.57 6.27 -1.47
C ARG A 7 -11.18 7.57 -2.17
N ASN A 8 -11.14 7.55 -3.50
CA ASN A 8 -11.04 8.76 -4.30
C ASN A 8 -12.44 9.27 -4.68
N ALA A 9 -12.49 10.47 -5.28
CA ALA A 9 -13.74 11.13 -5.66
C ALA A 9 -14.50 10.45 -6.82
N GLU A 10 -13.89 9.50 -7.51
CA GLU A 10 -14.44 8.78 -8.66
C GLU A 10 -14.87 7.34 -8.31
N ASP A 11 -15.20 7.08 -7.04
CA ASP A 11 -15.55 5.76 -6.48
C ASP A 11 -14.44 4.68 -6.62
N GLY A 12 -13.22 5.08 -6.94
CA GLY A 12 -12.03 4.22 -6.99
C GLY A 12 -11.32 4.09 -5.65
N LEU A 13 -10.67 2.94 -5.44
CA LEU A 13 -9.72 2.77 -4.33
C LEU A 13 -8.41 3.49 -4.66
N SER A 14 -7.90 4.25 -3.70
CA SER A 14 -6.57 4.86 -3.75
C SER A 14 -5.63 4.20 -2.74
N LEU A 15 -4.34 4.11 -3.11
CA LEU A 15 -3.30 3.61 -2.22
C LEU A 15 -2.53 4.80 -1.66
N LYS A 16 -2.45 4.91 -0.33
CA LYS A 16 -1.61 5.91 0.33
C LYS A 16 -0.42 5.22 1.00
N PRO A 17 0.84 5.55 0.65
CA PRO A 17 1.99 5.00 1.34
C PRO A 17 2.02 5.48 2.80
N LEU A 18 2.39 4.60 3.72
CA LEU A 18 2.72 5.03 5.08
C LEU A 18 4.00 5.86 5.06
N ASP A 19 4.04 6.93 5.86
CA ASP A 19 5.17 7.88 5.92
C ASP A 19 6.50 7.19 6.28
N ASN A 20 6.45 6.13 7.11
CA ASN A 20 7.62 5.38 7.52
C ASN A 20 7.64 3.97 6.91
N GLN A 21 8.54 3.76 5.95
CA GLN A 21 8.80 2.47 5.31
C GLN A 21 10.06 1.76 5.85
N SER A 22 10.58 2.14 7.02
CA SER A 22 11.68 1.41 7.64
C SER A 22 11.27 0.00 8.06
N SER A 23 12.18 -0.97 7.93
CA SER A 23 11.96 -2.37 8.31
C SER A 23 11.96 -2.59 9.83
N GLY A 24 12.57 -1.69 10.61
CA GLY A 24 12.60 -1.77 12.08
C GLY A 24 11.32 -1.32 12.78
N VAL A 25 10.36 -0.76 12.03
CA VAL A 25 9.07 -0.29 12.57
C VAL A 25 8.03 -1.39 12.41
N GLY A 26 8.13 -2.44 13.22
CA GLY A 26 7.15 -3.54 13.23
C GLY A 26 5.71 -3.07 13.44
N ALA A 27 5.51 -1.96 14.18
CA ALA A 27 4.21 -1.33 14.39
C ALA A 27 3.51 -0.83 13.11
N SER A 28 4.26 -0.61 12.02
CA SER A 28 3.67 -0.18 10.73
C SER A 28 2.80 -1.26 10.07
N LEU A 29 3.00 -2.53 10.42
CA LEU A 29 2.17 -3.63 9.93
C LEU A 29 0.78 -3.65 10.58
N SER A 30 0.66 -3.17 11.82
CA SER A 30 -0.62 -3.05 12.52
C SER A 30 -1.51 -1.94 11.99
N VAL A 31 -0.94 -0.98 11.24
CA VAL A 31 -1.64 0.22 10.74
C VAL A 31 -1.86 0.16 9.22
N ALA A 32 -1.06 -0.64 8.51
CA ALA A 32 -1.22 -0.81 7.07
C ALA A 32 -2.37 -1.78 6.76
N ASP A 33 -3.12 -1.48 5.70
CA ASP A 33 -4.14 -2.39 5.17
C ASP A 33 -3.51 -3.48 4.28
N GLY A 34 -2.33 -3.20 3.71
CA GLY A 34 -1.63 -4.16 2.86
C GLY A 34 -0.37 -3.63 2.19
N LEU A 35 0.00 -4.26 1.09
CA LEU A 35 1.18 -3.92 0.28
C LEU A 35 0.79 -3.49 -1.13
N ALA A 36 1.38 -2.38 -1.59
CA ALA A 36 1.48 -2.07 -3.00
C ALA A 36 2.77 -2.68 -3.57
N ILE A 37 2.66 -3.38 -4.69
CA ILE A 37 3.81 -3.96 -5.39
C ILE A 37 4.38 -2.92 -6.34
N ILE A 38 5.63 -2.51 -6.09
CA ILE A 38 6.39 -1.64 -6.99
C ILE A 38 7.20 -2.52 -7.93
N PRO A 39 7.02 -2.41 -9.25
CA PRO A 39 7.84 -3.16 -10.20
C PRO A 39 9.33 -2.77 -10.07
N PRO A 40 10.26 -3.72 -10.27
CA PRO A 40 11.68 -3.42 -10.19
C PRO A 40 12.07 -2.35 -11.22
N HIS A 41 13.00 -1.47 -10.85
CA HIS A 41 13.51 -0.39 -11.70
C HIS A 41 12.44 0.57 -12.24
N THR A 42 11.28 0.67 -11.58
CA THR A 42 10.16 1.48 -12.04
C THR A 42 9.87 2.59 -11.03
N ALA A 43 9.87 3.84 -11.52
CA ALA A 43 9.33 4.96 -10.77
C ALA A 43 7.81 4.92 -10.84
N VAL A 44 7.15 5.24 -9.72
CA VAL A 44 5.69 5.28 -9.59
C VAL A 44 5.27 6.72 -9.42
N ALA A 45 4.24 7.13 -10.14
CA ALA A 45 3.60 8.44 -10.06
C ALA A 45 2.15 8.33 -9.56
N GLU A 46 1.59 9.46 -9.13
CA GLU A 46 0.18 9.54 -8.83
C GLU A 46 -0.67 9.20 -10.07
N GLY A 47 -1.70 8.37 -9.87
CA GLY A 47 -2.55 7.87 -10.95
C GLY A 47 -2.11 6.53 -11.55
N ASP A 48 -0.89 6.06 -11.26
CA ASP A 48 -0.45 4.74 -11.68
C ASP A 48 -1.25 3.62 -10.99
N LYS A 49 -1.59 2.58 -11.76
CA LYS A 49 -2.26 1.39 -11.23
C LYS A 49 -1.23 0.38 -10.77
N LEU A 50 -1.27 0.06 -9.47
CA LEU A 50 -0.40 -0.92 -8.86
C LEU A 50 -1.18 -2.15 -8.42
N ARG A 51 -0.49 -3.29 -8.40
CA ARG A 51 -1.02 -4.49 -7.74
C ARG A 51 -1.02 -4.27 -6.24
N TYR A 52 -2.17 -4.54 -5.61
CA TYR A 52 -2.35 -4.52 -4.17
C TYR A 52 -2.44 -5.95 -3.62
N LEU A 53 -1.82 -6.19 -2.47
CA LEU A 53 -1.92 -7.43 -1.69
C LEU A 53 -2.49 -7.07 -0.31
N SER A 54 -3.65 -7.64 0.01
CA SER A 54 -4.33 -7.37 1.28
C SER A 54 -3.69 -8.17 2.42
N PHE A 55 -3.52 -7.55 3.59
CA PHE A 55 -3.11 -8.30 4.78
C PHE A 55 -4.23 -9.15 5.37
N ALA A 56 -5.50 -8.81 5.11
CA ALA A 56 -6.62 -9.63 5.53
C ALA A 56 -6.61 -11.04 4.88
N GLU A 57 -5.96 -11.18 3.72
CA GLU A 57 -5.81 -12.46 3.02
C GLU A 57 -4.69 -13.35 3.60
N LEU A 58 -3.85 -12.82 4.49
CA LEU A 58 -2.69 -13.54 5.07
C LEU A 58 -2.99 -14.22 6.40
N THR A 59 -4.16 -13.96 7.01
CA THR A 59 -4.53 -14.48 8.33
C THR A 59 -5.54 -15.65 8.28
N ASN A 60 -5.66 -16.33 7.14
CA ASN A 60 -6.58 -17.45 6.95
C ASN A 60 -5.84 -18.79 6.92
#